data_AF-A0A645BWW3-F1
#
_entry.id   AF-A0A645BWW3-F1
#
_cell.length_a   1.000
_cell.length_b   1.000
_cell.length_c   1.000
_cell.angle_alpha   90.00
_cell.angle_beta   90.00
_cell.angle_gamma   90.00
#
_symmetry.space_group_name_H-M   'P 1'
#
loop_
_entity.id
_entity.type
_entity.pdbx_description
1 polymer ?
#
loop_
_entity_poly.entity_id
_entity_poly.type
_entity_poly.pdbx_seq_one_letter_code
_entity_poly.pdbx_strand_id
1 'polypeptide(L)'
;MDIRSKSTGCIETVLAAVTAKLDELTAGNDALSYALRMMVETKPVQADPHVCDLLAQSAKKLGLTSRRMLSGAGHDAMIMADITNIGLVFVPSRGGRSHCPEEWTDYDLLQNGIETVCETVQRLACEE
;
A
#
# COMPACT_ATOMS: atom_id res chain seq x y z
N MET A 1 -1.00 14.96 10.30
CA MET A 1 -0.84 13.59 10.83
C MET A 1 -1.16 12.61 9.71
N ASP A 2 -0.39 11.54 9.57
CA ASP A 2 -0.61 10.47 8.59
C ASP A 2 -0.79 9.17 9.39
N ILE A 3 -1.96 8.52 9.27
CA ILE A 3 -2.28 7.27 9.95
C ILE A 3 -2.69 6.26 8.89
N ARG A 4 -2.04 5.09 8.91
CA ARG A 4 -2.31 4.01 7.96
C ARG A 4 -2.47 2.69 8.70
N SER A 5 -3.45 1.91 8.30
CA SER A 5 -3.62 0.53 8.74
C SER A 5 -4.44 -0.24 7.72
N LYS A 6 -4.28 -1.56 7.71
CA LYS A 6 -5.21 -2.47 7.02
C LYS A 6 -6.59 -2.51 7.65
N SER A 7 -6.73 -1.99 8.88
CA SER A 7 -7.97 -1.99 9.66
C SER A 7 -8.41 -0.55 9.93
N THR A 8 -9.58 -0.18 9.44
CA THR A 8 -10.21 1.11 9.72
C THR A 8 -10.37 1.34 11.22
N GLY A 9 -10.76 0.32 11.98
CA GLY A 9 -10.89 0.44 13.44
C GLY A 9 -9.58 0.78 14.15
N CYS A 10 -8.43 0.34 13.63
CA CYS A 10 -7.13 0.76 14.16
C CYS A 10 -6.85 2.24 13.87
N ILE A 11 -7.22 2.74 12.68
CA ILE A 11 -7.08 4.16 12.32
C ILE A 11 -7.95 5.02 13.24
N GLU A 12 -9.21 4.64 13.42
CA GLU A 12 -10.17 5.29 14.32
C GLU A 12 -9.67 5.31 15.76
N THR A 13 -9.10 4.20 16.24
CA THR A 13 -8.52 4.12 17.59
C THR A 13 -7.39 5.12 17.79
N VAL A 14 -6.46 5.21 16.83
CA VAL A 14 -5.33 6.16 16.92
C VAL A 14 -5.83 7.60 16.84
N LEU A 15 -6.76 7.89 15.92
CA LEU A 15 -7.34 9.22 15.80
C LEU A 15 -8.07 9.64 17.09
N ALA A 16 -8.89 8.76 17.66
CA ALA A 16 -9.60 9.01 18.91
C ALA A 16 -8.63 9.28 20.07
N ALA A 17 -7.54 8.50 20.18
CA ALA A 17 -6.53 8.71 21.21
C ALA A 17 -5.81 10.05 21.07
N VAL A 18 -5.48 10.46 19.84
CA VAL A 18 -4.85 11.76 19.56
C VAL A 18 -5.80 12.91 19.88
N THR A 19 -7.07 12.83 19.45
CA THR A 19 -8.09 13.85 19.73
C THR A 19 -8.32 13.99 21.24
N ALA A 20 -8.51 12.88 21.95
CA ALA A 20 -8.67 12.89 23.41
C ALA A 20 -7.49 13.54 24.12
N LYS A 21 -6.26 13.33 23.61
CA LYS A 21 -5.08 13.97 24.19
C LYS A 21 -5.02 15.48 23.90
N LEU A 22 -5.44 15.91 22.72
CA LEU A 22 -5.54 17.34 22.38
C LEU A 22 -6.61 18.03 23.22
N ASP A 23 -7.76 17.38 23.44
CA ASP A 23 -8.81 17.86 24.34
C ASP A 23 -8.29 18.03 25.77
N GLU A 24 -7.59 17.02 26.31
CA GLU A 24 -6.97 17.09 27.64
C GLU A 24 -5.97 18.25 27.75
N LEU A 25 -5.13 18.48 26.74
CA LEU A 25 -4.09 19.52 26.75
C LEU A 25 -4.65 20.93 26.59
N THR A 26 -5.82 21.08 25.97
CA THR A 26 -6.50 22.37 25.79
C THR A 26 -7.53 22.66 26.89
N ALA A 27 -8.01 21.63 27.59
CA ALA A 27 -8.90 21.78 28.73
C ALA A 27 -8.26 22.65 29.83
N GLY A 28 -8.87 23.80 30.11
CA GLY A 28 -8.41 24.73 31.15
C GLY A 28 -7.25 25.63 30.73
N ASN A 29 -6.87 25.64 29.45
CA ASN A 29 -5.87 26.56 28.91
C ASN A 29 -6.49 27.49 27.86
N ASP A 30 -7.07 28.60 28.32
CA ASP A 30 -7.75 29.59 27.45
C ASP A 30 -6.84 30.23 26.39
N ALA A 31 -5.52 30.08 26.52
CA ALA A 31 -4.54 30.57 25.54
C ALA A 31 -4.25 29.57 24.40
N LEU A 32 -4.76 28.34 24.47
CA LEU A 32 -4.48 27.28 23.50
C LEU A 32 -5.77 26.72 22.90
N SER A 33 -5.84 26.69 21.56
CA SER A 33 -6.93 26.05 20.82
C SER A 33 -6.38 25.25 19.65
N TYR A 34 -7.17 24.30 19.15
CA TYR A 34 -6.81 23.49 17.99
C TYR A 34 -8.01 23.24 17.09
N ALA A 35 -7.74 22.90 15.82
CA ALA A 35 -8.75 22.47 14.87
C ALA A 35 -8.24 21.23 14.13
N LEU A 36 -9.13 20.27 13.91
CA LEU A 36 -8.85 19.09 13.11
C LEU A 36 -9.55 19.21 11.76
N ARG A 37 -8.82 18.94 10.70
CA ARG A 37 -9.37 18.84 9.33
C ARG A 37 -8.86 17.58 8.69
N MET A 38 -9.79 16.70 8.29
CA MET A 38 -9.45 15.55 7.47
C MET A 38 -9.18 16.02 6.05
N MET A 39 -7.98 15.73 5.54
CA MET A 39 -7.56 16.15 4.21
C MET A 39 -7.71 15.01 3.18
N VAL A 40 -7.36 13.79 3.59
CA VAL A 40 -7.42 12.60 2.74
C VAL A 40 -7.90 11.46 3.62
N GLU A 41 -8.90 10.73 3.13
CA GLU A 41 -9.37 9.49 3.72
C GLU A 41 -9.45 8.44 2.61
N THR A 42 -8.89 7.26 2.86
CA THR A 42 -8.91 6.16 1.91
C THR A 42 -9.12 4.86 2.68
N LYS A 43 -10.09 4.06 2.25
CA LYS A 43 -10.37 2.77 2.89
C LYS A 43 -9.30 1.75 2.51
N PRO A 44 -8.99 0.77 3.37
CA PRO A 44 -8.17 -0.37 2.99
C PRO A 44 -8.78 -1.10 1.79
N VAL A 45 -7.94 -1.44 0.82
CA VAL A 45 -8.35 -2.12 -0.41
C VAL A 45 -7.79 -3.54 -0.41
N GLN A 46 -8.63 -4.50 -0.79
CA GLN A 46 -8.20 -5.87 -1.02
C GLN A 46 -7.93 -6.06 -2.52
N ALA A 47 -6.70 -6.43 -2.86
CA ALA A 47 -6.35 -6.82 -4.22
C ALA A 47 -7.09 -8.10 -4.62
N ASP A 48 -7.37 -8.23 -5.92
CA ASP A 48 -8.13 -9.35 -6.45
C ASP A 48 -7.35 -10.67 -6.26
N PRO A 49 -7.94 -11.71 -5.62
CA PRO A 49 -7.24 -12.95 -5.34
C PRO A 49 -6.74 -13.66 -6.60
N HIS A 50 -7.52 -13.66 -7.68
CA HIS A 50 -7.17 -14.29 -8.96
C HIS A 50 -5.97 -13.60 -9.60
N VAL A 51 -5.98 -12.27 -9.68
CA VAL A 51 -4.82 -11.49 -10.17
C VAL A 51 -3.58 -11.77 -9.31
N CYS A 52 -3.73 -11.81 -7.97
CA CYS A 52 -2.62 -12.12 -7.08
C CYS A 52 -2.07 -13.54 -7.26
N ASP A 53 -2.94 -14.52 -7.52
CA ASP A 53 -2.54 -15.90 -7.78
C ASP A 53 -1.80 -16.01 -9.12
N LEU A 54 -2.27 -15.35 -10.17
CA LEU A 54 -1.58 -15.29 -11.45
C LEU A 54 -0.20 -14.66 -11.33
N LEU A 55 -0.07 -13.54 -10.61
CA LEU A 55 1.23 -12.92 -10.33
C LEU A 55 2.20 -13.90 -9.65
N ALA A 56 1.72 -14.63 -8.64
CA ALA A 56 2.53 -15.63 -7.93
C ALA A 56 2.94 -16.80 -8.85
N GLN A 57 2.03 -17.27 -9.71
CA GLN A 57 2.31 -18.33 -10.68
C GLN A 57 3.28 -17.89 -11.78
N SER A 58 3.18 -16.64 -12.25
CA SER A 58 4.11 -16.04 -13.21
C SER A 58 5.52 -15.97 -12.64
N ALA A 59 5.67 -15.44 -11.41
CA ALA A 59 6.96 -15.43 -10.71
C ALA A 59 7.54 -16.85 -10.57
N LYS A 60 6.70 -17.84 -10.20
CA LYS A 60 7.12 -19.24 -10.10
C LYS A 60 7.58 -19.82 -11.44
N LYS A 61 6.89 -19.52 -12.55
CA LYS A 61 7.28 -19.99 -13.90
C LYS A 61 8.65 -19.43 -14.30
N LEU A 62 8.95 -18.19 -13.91
CA LEU A 62 10.24 -17.55 -14.13
C LEU A 62 11.35 -18.05 -13.17
N GLY A 63 11.04 -19.01 -12.28
CA GLY A 63 12.01 -19.53 -11.31
C GLY A 63 12.30 -18.58 -10.14
N LEU A 64 11.46 -17.56 -9.93
CA LEU A 64 11.64 -16.55 -8.90
C LEU A 64 10.99 -16.97 -7.58
N THR A 65 11.62 -16.62 -6.47
CA THR A 65 11.00 -16.70 -5.14
C THR A 65 10.11 -15.48 -4.92
N SER A 66 8.91 -15.69 -4.38
CA SER A 66 7.96 -14.62 -4.07
C SER A 66 7.23 -14.89 -2.76
N ARG A 67 6.61 -13.84 -2.20
CA ARG A 67 5.69 -13.94 -1.06
C ARG A 67 4.53 -12.97 -1.22
N ARG A 68 3.36 -13.33 -0.71
CA ARG A 68 2.24 -12.40 -0.57
C ARG A 68 2.51 -11.43 0.57
N MET A 69 2.20 -10.16 0.39
CA MET A 69 2.34 -9.13 1.42
C MET A 69 1.33 -8.00 1.24
N LEU A 70 1.13 -7.23 2.32
CA LEU A 70 0.34 -6.00 2.28
C LEU A 70 1.22 -4.83 1.81
N SER A 71 0.65 -3.89 1.05
CA SER A 71 1.28 -2.59 0.86
C SER A 71 0.99 -1.68 2.05
N GLY A 72 2.03 -1.04 2.59
CA GLY A 72 1.90 0.03 3.58
C GLY A 72 1.81 1.43 2.95
N ALA A 73 1.97 1.53 1.63
CA ALA A 73 1.93 2.78 0.89
C ALA A 73 0.64 2.90 0.07
N GLY A 74 0.23 4.16 -0.16
CA GLY A 74 -0.82 4.46 -1.12
C GLY A 74 -0.32 4.27 -2.55
N HIS A 75 -1.13 3.66 -3.41
CA HIS A 75 -0.87 3.52 -4.85
C HIS A 75 -2.13 3.85 -5.63
N ASP A 76 -1.99 4.27 -6.88
CA ASP A 76 -3.13 4.52 -7.77
C ASP A 76 -4.01 3.27 -7.94
N ALA A 77 -3.40 2.08 -7.84
CA ALA A 77 -4.12 0.80 -7.81
C ALA A 77 -5.22 0.72 -6.74
N MET A 78 -5.09 1.45 -5.62
CA MET A 78 -6.15 1.53 -4.60
C MET A 78 -7.39 2.26 -5.12
N ILE A 79 -7.22 3.29 -5.94
CA ILE A 79 -8.34 4.02 -6.56
C ILE A 79 -8.92 3.20 -7.72
N MET A 80 -8.05 2.56 -8.51
CA MET A 80 -8.47 1.71 -9.62
C MET A 80 -9.28 0.47 -9.18
N ALA A 81 -9.15 0.05 -7.92
CA ALA A 81 -9.88 -1.08 -7.36
C ALA A 81 -11.40 -0.91 -7.38
N ASP A 82 -11.90 0.33 -7.41
CA ASP A 82 -13.34 0.61 -7.52
C ASP A 82 -13.86 0.41 -8.96
N ILE A 83 -12.97 0.28 -9.94
CA ILE A 83 -13.29 0.21 -11.38
C ILE A 83 -13.00 -1.19 -11.94
N THR A 84 -11.94 -1.84 -11.47
CA THR A 84 -11.47 -3.11 -12.03
C THR A 84 -10.67 -3.93 -11.03
N ASN A 85 -10.39 -5.18 -11.39
CA ASN A 85 -9.55 -6.07 -10.61
C ASN A 85 -8.10 -5.56 -10.64
N ILE A 86 -7.46 -5.51 -9.48
CA ILE A 86 -6.10 -4.99 -9.32
C ILE A 86 -5.18 -5.99 -8.63
N GLY A 87 -3.89 -5.89 -8.95
CA GLY A 87 -2.80 -6.56 -8.26
C GLY A 87 -1.53 -5.71 -8.34
N LEU A 88 -0.60 -5.93 -7.41
CA LEU A 88 0.68 -5.23 -7.37
C LEU A 88 1.83 -6.23 -7.33
N VAL A 89 2.91 -5.91 -8.05
CA VAL A 89 4.20 -6.60 -7.93
C VAL A 89 5.17 -5.68 -7.23
N PHE A 90 5.75 -6.16 -6.14
CA PHE A 90 6.81 -5.45 -5.43
C PHE A 90 8.15 -6.13 -5.64
N VAL A 91 9.17 -5.29 -5.79
CA VAL A 91 10.57 -5.68 -5.82
C VAL A 91 11.29 -5.05 -4.63
N PRO A 92 12.34 -5.67 -4.07
CA PRO A 92 13.00 -5.14 -2.88
C PRO A 92 13.73 -3.81 -3.13
N SER A 93 13.49 -2.81 -2.28
CA SER A 93 14.34 -1.62 -2.20
C SER A 93 15.48 -1.82 -1.20
N ARG A 94 16.67 -1.33 -1.52
CA ARG A 94 17.88 -1.44 -0.68
C ARG A 94 17.64 -0.82 0.70
N GLY A 95 17.76 -1.64 1.73
CA GLY A 95 17.51 -1.23 3.11
C GLY A 95 16.05 -0.83 3.40
N GLY A 96 15.10 -1.16 2.52
CA GLY A 96 13.69 -0.77 2.66
C GLY A 96 13.47 0.75 2.59
N ARG A 97 14.42 1.48 1.99
CA ARG A 97 14.36 2.94 1.88
C ARG A 97 13.45 3.36 0.74
N SER A 98 12.62 4.38 0.99
CA SER A 98 11.86 5.08 -0.04
C SER A 98 11.66 6.55 0.35
N HIS A 99 11.26 7.42 -0.58
CA HIS A 99 11.13 8.87 -0.39
C HIS A 99 12.44 9.55 0.06
N CYS A 100 13.57 9.05 -0.43
CA CYS A 100 14.88 9.66 -0.19
C CYS A 100 15.79 9.50 -1.42
N PRO A 101 16.78 10.38 -1.62
CA PRO A 101 17.67 10.33 -2.79
C PRO A 101 18.42 9.01 -2.97
N GLU A 102 18.66 8.27 -1.90
CA GLU A 102 19.38 7.00 -1.92
C GLU A 102 18.47 5.77 -2.07
N GLU A 103 17.18 6.00 -2.33
CA GLU A 103 16.26 4.94 -2.77
C GLU A 103 16.85 4.22 -3.99
N TRP A 104 16.98 2.90 -3.90
CA TRP A 104 17.65 2.10 -4.92
C TRP A 104 17.10 0.69 -4.95
N THR A 105 16.96 0.13 -6.15
CA THR A 105 16.67 -1.28 -6.42
C THR A 105 17.64 -1.75 -7.48
N ASP A 106 18.30 -2.89 -7.25
CA ASP A 106 19.26 -3.44 -8.21
C ASP A 106 18.55 -3.84 -9.52
N TYR A 107 19.23 -3.64 -10.66
CA TYR A 107 18.62 -3.83 -11.99
C TYR A 107 18.04 -5.23 -12.20
N ASP A 108 18.70 -6.28 -11.71
CA ASP A 108 18.19 -7.65 -11.81
C ASP A 108 16.85 -7.83 -11.09
N LEU A 109 16.66 -7.13 -9.96
CA LEU A 109 15.40 -7.13 -9.23
C LEU A 109 14.30 -6.37 -10.00
N LEU A 110 14.65 -5.25 -10.62
CA LEU A 110 13.74 -4.52 -11.51
C LEU A 110 13.31 -5.38 -12.70
N GLN A 111 14.26 -6.05 -13.35
CA GLN A 111 14.00 -6.96 -14.46
C GLN A 111 13.06 -8.09 -14.03
N ASN A 112 13.33 -8.75 -12.90
CA ASN A 112 12.46 -9.81 -12.35
C ASN A 112 11.01 -9.32 -12.15
N GLY A 113 10.84 -8.09 -11.66
CA GLY A 113 9.53 -7.46 -11.50
C GLY A 113 8.83 -7.23 -12.85
N ILE A 114 9.55 -6.66 -13.82
CA ILE A 114 9.03 -6.38 -15.17
C ILE A 114 8.62 -7.68 -15.88
N GLU A 115 9.47 -8.72 -15.83
CA GLU A 115 9.18 -10.01 -16.46
C GLU A 115 7.97 -10.69 -15.81
N THR A 116 7.84 -10.60 -14.48
CA THR A 116 6.67 -11.13 -13.77
C THR A 116 5.38 -10.42 -14.20
N VAL A 117 5.40 -9.09 -14.31
CA VAL A 117 4.25 -8.32 -14.80
C VAL A 117 3.94 -8.68 -16.25
N CYS A 118 4.95 -8.74 -17.12
CA CYS A 118 4.79 -9.07 -18.54
C CYS A 118 4.13 -10.45 -18.74
N GLU A 119 4.66 -11.49 -18.10
CA GLU A 119 4.11 -12.85 -18.15
C GLU A 119 2.66 -12.88 -17.64
N THR A 120 2.34 -12.12 -16.59
CA THR A 120 0.98 -12.09 -16.03
C THR A 120 0.00 -11.38 -16.94
N VAL A 121 0.38 -10.23 -17.51
CA VAL A 121 -0.46 -9.48 -18.45
C VAL A 121 -0.74 -10.31 -19.69
N GLN A 122 0.25 -11.05 -20.21
CA GLN A 122 0.03 -11.97 -21.34
C GLN A 122 -1.01 -13.05 -21.01
N ARG A 123 -0.97 -13.62 -19.81
CA ARG A 123 -1.98 -14.60 -19.38
C ARG A 123 -3.36 -13.98 -19.28
N LEU A 124 -3.49 -12.87 -18.55
CA LEU A 124 -4.75 -12.14 -18.39
C LEU A 124 -5.37 -11.74 -19.74
N ALA A 125 -4.54 -11.34 -20.71
CA ALA A 125 -5.00 -10.98 -22.05
C ALA A 125 -5.46 -12.18 -22.89
N CYS A 126 -5.09 -13.40 -22.50
CA CYS A 126 -5.47 -14.64 -23.17
C CYS A 126 -6.52 -15.46 -22.39
N GLU A 127 -6.98 -14.98 -21.23
CA GLU A 127 -8.12 -15.55 -20.51
C GLU A 127 -9.42 -15.14 -21.25
N GLU A 128 -10.28 -16.13 -21.55
CA GLU A 128 -11.61 -15.93 -22.16
C GLU A 128 -12.64 -15.41 -21.16
#